data_AF-A0A9Q8ZBP6-F1
#
_entry.id   AF-A0A9Q8ZBP6-F1
#
_cell.length_a   1.000
_cell.length_b   1.000
_cell.length_c   1.000
_cell.angle_alpha   90.00
_cell.angle_beta   90.00
_cell.angle_gamma   90.00
#
_symmetry.space_group_name_H-M   'P 1'
#
loop_
_entity.id
_entity.type
_entity.pdbx_description
1 polymer ?
#
loop_
_entity_poly.entity_id
_entity_poly.type
_entity_poly.pdbx_seq_one_letter_code
_entity_poly.pdbx_strand_id
1 'polypeptide(L)'
;MSTNNTPNAFVPGDGVAPPQGQGPGETVSKSQKARHRKAAKKAEGLAADVAEPGDNDTGQKQMQTAGSALKPTQKPQHGNSGVSSESLNTEADPTEVIPLSSESSFPAAFSYRGSYLDTAENKGLSYREDSSAIVAQPVDNLLEMIRQQRQALLTGPQISIRIGNTSVTGIYKRAAMAASPFLQRYFSEHPESLEYHFTTSTIDPSVIHFLLVEWIHETCSGFEAHAVPARNSFEEDVAVLRAAHMLRMERYCADTRAEYLNYLKTCLPSYEEIAIIEKNFPGDWSRLWKVMVKNLSYQRFKKCIPDPEEFEKFLEEHPRLKKGMQAADEALARKAKERRDYREKQRRQRKEKHEAERLEHNPHESAAAELKKKIRALVS
;
A
#
# COMPACT_ATOMS: atom_id res chain seq x y z
N MET A 1 19.24 -54.54 -63.85
CA MET A 1 19.28 -53.80 -62.57
C MET A 1 17.82 -53.58 -62.20
N SER A 2 17.23 -54.42 -61.34
CA SER A 2 17.17 -54.24 -59.87
C SER A 2 16.68 -52.82 -59.55
N THR A 3 15.50 -52.54 -59.00
CA THR A 3 14.49 -53.25 -58.17
C THR A 3 13.13 -52.55 -58.40
N ASN A 4 12.00 -53.26 -58.63
CA ASN A 4 10.94 -53.62 -57.66
C ASN A 4 10.46 -52.47 -56.74
N ASN A 5 9.18 -52.25 -56.42
CA ASN A 5 7.89 -52.80 -56.83
C ASN A 5 6.78 -51.99 -56.12
N THR A 6 5.66 -51.75 -56.83
CA THR A 6 4.25 -51.52 -56.42
C THR A 6 3.79 -50.51 -55.31
N PRO A 7 2.67 -49.79 -55.56
CA PRO A 7 1.92 -49.00 -54.59
C PRO A 7 0.91 -49.86 -53.82
N ASN A 8 0.70 -49.57 -52.53
CA ASN A 8 -0.27 -50.29 -51.71
C ASN A 8 -1.54 -49.48 -51.45
N ALA A 9 -2.65 -50.19 -51.50
CA ALA A 9 -4.02 -49.73 -51.54
C ALA A 9 -4.49 -49.07 -50.24
N PHE A 10 -5.33 -48.05 -50.41
CA PHE A 10 -6.11 -47.40 -49.35
C PHE A 10 -7.39 -48.21 -49.11
N VAL A 11 -7.55 -48.75 -47.90
CA VAL A 11 -8.77 -49.39 -47.40
C VAL A 11 -9.38 -48.47 -46.34
N PRO A 12 -10.69 -48.15 -46.41
CA PRO A 12 -11.35 -47.38 -45.35
C PRO A 12 -11.64 -48.30 -44.17
N GLY A 13 -11.03 -47.99 -43.01
CA GLY A 13 -11.27 -48.66 -41.75
C GLY A 13 -12.42 -48.01 -40.98
N ASP A 14 -13.37 -48.84 -40.58
CA ASP A 14 -14.56 -48.54 -39.81
C ASP A 14 -14.30 -47.81 -38.48
N GLY A 15 -15.30 -47.01 -38.11
CA GLY A 15 -15.33 -46.18 -36.93
C GLY A 15 -15.19 -46.93 -35.61
N VAL A 16 -14.33 -46.38 -34.75
CA VAL A 16 -14.35 -46.62 -33.31
C VAL A 16 -14.60 -45.27 -32.64
N ALA A 17 -15.69 -45.20 -31.90
CA ALA A 17 -16.10 -44.04 -31.13
C ALA A 17 -15.04 -43.66 -30.08
N PRO A 18 -14.69 -42.37 -29.93
CA PRO A 18 -13.82 -41.93 -28.85
C PRO A 18 -14.55 -41.95 -27.51
N PRO A 19 -13.84 -42.29 -26.40
CA PRO A 19 -14.41 -42.27 -25.07
C PRO A 19 -14.73 -40.84 -24.65
N GLN A 20 -15.90 -40.67 -24.03
CA GLN A 20 -16.31 -39.43 -23.38
C GLN A 20 -15.32 -39.07 -22.26
N GLY A 21 -14.42 -38.13 -22.55
CA GLY A 21 -13.58 -37.49 -21.56
C GLY A 21 -14.40 -36.49 -20.74
N GLN A 22 -14.64 -36.82 -19.48
CA GLN A 22 -15.14 -35.90 -18.48
C GLN A 22 -14.15 -34.74 -18.32
N GLY A 23 -14.58 -33.53 -18.69
CA GLY A 23 -13.79 -32.32 -18.52
C GLY A 23 -13.61 -31.95 -17.04
N PRO A 24 -12.41 -31.55 -16.60
CA PRO A 24 -12.22 -31.05 -15.25
C PRO A 24 -12.91 -29.67 -15.12
N GLY A 25 -13.79 -29.59 -14.13
CA GLY A 25 -14.57 -28.41 -13.80
C GLY A 25 -13.71 -27.20 -13.47
N GLU A 26 -13.93 -26.15 -14.25
CA GLU A 26 -13.39 -24.82 -14.03
C GLU A 26 -14.19 -24.11 -12.93
N THR A 27 -13.86 -24.39 -11.66
CA THR A 27 -14.41 -23.68 -10.51
C THR A 27 -13.29 -23.26 -9.56
N VAL A 28 -12.34 -22.44 -10.03
CA VAL A 28 -11.27 -21.86 -9.19
C VAL A 28 -11.20 -20.34 -9.36
N SER A 29 -12.29 -19.65 -9.02
CA SER A 29 -12.23 -18.18 -8.87
C SER A 29 -13.12 -17.67 -7.72
N LYS A 30 -14.21 -18.36 -7.38
CA LYS A 30 -15.04 -18.02 -6.20
C LYS A 30 -14.43 -18.45 -4.85
N SER A 31 -13.41 -19.33 -4.85
CA SER A 31 -12.84 -19.92 -3.62
C SER A 31 -11.84 -18.99 -2.92
N GLN A 32 -11.07 -18.17 -3.64
CA GLN A 32 -10.13 -17.22 -3.02
C GLN A 32 -10.86 -16.06 -2.33
N LYS A 33 -11.86 -15.43 -2.96
CA LYS A 33 -12.73 -14.41 -2.32
C LYS A 33 -13.47 -14.94 -1.09
N ALA A 34 -13.90 -16.21 -1.10
CA ALA A 34 -14.52 -16.84 0.08
C ALA A 34 -13.52 -17.15 1.21
N ARG A 35 -12.26 -17.49 0.87
CA ARG A 35 -11.19 -17.73 1.86
C ARG A 35 -10.75 -16.44 2.57
N HIS A 36 -10.65 -15.32 1.87
CA HIS A 36 -10.31 -14.03 2.51
C HIS A 36 -11.43 -13.53 3.45
N ARG A 37 -12.71 -13.70 3.10
CA ARG A 37 -13.83 -13.39 4.01
C ARG A 37 -13.89 -14.34 5.24
N LYS A 38 -13.51 -15.61 5.10
CA LYS A 38 -13.50 -16.58 6.22
C LYS A 38 -12.31 -16.39 7.16
N ALA A 39 -11.16 -15.95 6.65
CA ALA A 39 -9.99 -15.61 7.47
C ALA A 39 -10.23 -14.37 8.35
N ALA A 40 -10.91 -13.35 7.82
CA ALA A 40 -11.29 -12.16 8.60
C ALA A 40 -12.22 -12.50 9.78
N LYS A 41 -13.24 -13.34 9.56
CA LYS A 41 -14.15 -13.80 10.64
C LYS A 41 -13.48 -14.72 11.67
N LYS A 42 -12.45 -15.48 11.28
CA LYS A 42 -11.74 -16.37 12.22
C LYS A 42 -10.72 -15.60 13.08
N ALA A 43 -10.17 -14.50 12.58
CA ALA A 43 -9.29 -13.62 13.34
C ALA A 43 -10.03 -12.83 14.44
N GLU A 44 -11.31 -12.48 14.23
CA GLU A 44 -12.14 -11.85 15.28
C GLU A 44 -12.46 -12.81 16.44
N GLY A 45 -12.54 -14.12 16.20
CA GLY A 45 -12.82 -15.11 17.25
C GLY A 45 -11.64 -15.45 18.16
N LEU A 46 -10.39 -15.22 17.71
CA LEU A 46 -9.17 -15.54 18.48
C LEU A 46 -8.59 -14.34 19.25
N ALA A 47 -9.13 -13.14 19.06
CA ALA A 47 -8.74 -11.96 19.82
C ALA A 47 -9.53 -11.77 21.14
N ALA A 48 -10.51 -12.65 21.42
CA ALA A 48 -11.37 -12.54 22.60
C ALA A 48 -10.77 -13.14 23.90
N ASP A 49 -9.64 -13.87 23.83
CA ASP A 49 -9.10 -14.63 24.98
C ASP A 49 -7.84 -14.03 25.64
N VAL A 50 -7.49 -12.78 25.29
CA VAL A 50 -6.49 -12.00 26.06
C VAL A 50 -7.22 -10.89 26.79
N ALA A 51 -7.91 -11.28 27.87
CA ALA A 51 -8.49 -10.35 28.82
C ALA A 51 -7.37 -9.51 29.48
N GLU A 52 -7.25 -8.25 29.03
CA GLU A 52 -6.55 -7.23 29.79
C GLU A 52 -7.30 -6.96 31.10
N PRO A 53 -6.61 -6.79 32.25
CA PRO A 53 -7.28 -6.35 33.47
C PRO A 53 -7.75 -4.90 33.28
N GLY A 54 -9.06 -4.73 33.14
CA GLY A 54 -9.71 -3.43 33.09
C GLY A 54 -9.62 -2.72 34.44
N ASP A 55 -8.85 -1.63 34.47
CA ASP A 55 -8.88 -0.63 35.55
C ASP A 55 -10.19 0.17 35.43
N ASN A 56 -11.24 -0.28 36.11
CA ASN A 56 -12.43 0.52 36.39
C ASN A 56 -12.18 1.34 37.67
N ASP A 57 -11.65 2.55 37.52
CA ASP A 57 -11.71 3.55 38.60
C ASP A 57 -11.88 4.96 38.00
N THR A 58 -13.11 5.27 37.61
CA THR A 58 -13.52 6.65 37.27
C THR A 58 -14.17 7.28 38.50
N GLY A 59 -13.34 7.60 39.48
CA GLY A 59 -13.71 8.47 40.59
C GLY A 59 -13.76 9.93 40.12
N GLN A 60 -14.95 10.45 39.89
CA GLN A 60 -15.21 11.88 39.78
C GLN A 60 -14.75 12.59 41.07
N LYS A 61 -13.70 13.41 40.98
CA LYS A 61 -13.38 14.40 42.00
C LYS A 61 -13.32 15.78 41.35
N GLN A 62 -14.44 16.49 41.44
CA GLN A 62 -14.48 17.93 41.30
C GLN A 62 -13.66 18.53 42.44
N MET A 63 -12.61 19.28 42.12
CA MET A 63 -12.11 20.32 43.02
C MET A 63 -11.96 21.61 42.24
N GLN A 64 -12.77 22.57 42.67
CA GLN A 64 -12.62 23.99 42.43
C GLN A 64 -11.37 24.48 43.16
N THR A 65 -10.50 25.21 42.47
CA THR A 65 -9.66 26.23 43.12
C THR A 65 -9.52 27.43 42.20
N ALA A 66 -9.92 28.57 42.75
CA ALA A 66 -9.87 29.88 42.15
C ALA A 66 -8.44 30.45 42.11
N GLY A 67 -8.21 31.34 41.14
CA GLY A 67 -7.50 32.61 41.31
C GLY A 67 -6.02 32.59 41.70
N SER A 68 -5.15 32.93 40.75
CA SER A 68 -4.09 33.92 41.01
C SER A 68 -3.51 34.51 39.73
N ALA A 69 -3.29 35.81 39.80
CA ALA A 69 -2.92 36.70 38.73
C ALA A 69 -1.39 36.89 38.61
N LEU A 70 -0.98 37.36 37.44
CA LEU A 70 0.22 38.18 37.14
C LEU A 70 1.62 37.58 37.40
N LYS A 71 2.37 37.39 36.31
CA LYS A 71 3.57 38.18 35.98
C LYS A 71 4.15 37.81 34.59
N PRO A 72 4.61 38.80 33.79
CA PRO A 72 5.35 38.54 32.55
C PRO A 72 6.85 38.38 32.85
N THR A 73 7.41 37.23 32.48
CA THR A 73 8.86 36.96 32.63
C THR A 73 9.58 37.32 31.33
N GLN A 74 10.56 38.20 31.47
CA GLN A 74 11.51 38.64 30.45
C GLN A 74 12.34 37.46 29.91
N LYS A 75 12.54 37.42 28.58
CA LYS A 75 13.50 36.55 27.91
C LYS A 75 14.92 37.10 28.06
N PRO A 76 15.90 36.30 28.51
CA PRO A 76 17.31 36.66 28.35
C PRO A 76 17.79 36.33 26.94
N GLN A 77 18.50 37.29 26.35
CA GLN A 77 19.38 37.11 25.21
C GLN A 77 20.58 36.27 25.65
N HIS A 78 20.85 35.17 24.95
CA HIS A 78 22.16 34.52 24.97
C HIS A 78 22.69 34.41 23.55
N GLY A 79 23.88 34.98 23.38
CA GLY A 79 24.62 35.00 22.13
C GLY A 79 25.40 33.72 21.85
N ASN A 80 25.69 33.58 20.57
CA ASN A 80 27.01 33.39 19.99
C ASN A 80 27.94 32.31 20.58
N SER A 81 28.00 31.17 19.89
CA SER A 81 29.20 30.36 19.64
C SER A 81 28.84 29.50 18.42
N GLY A 82 29.48 29.64 17.26
CA GLY A 82 30.92 29.47 17.07
C GLY A 82 31.19 27.98 16.88
N VAL A 83 30.74 27.40 15.76
CA VAL A 83 31.04 26.01 15.40
C VAL A 83 31.76 26.00 14.06
N SER A 84 32.98 25.52 14.15
CA SER A 84 34.00 25.36 13.12
C SER A 84 33.49 24.57 11.91
N SER A 85 33.76 25.11 10.74
CA SER A 85 33.68 24.42 9.45
C SER A 85 34.92 23.52 9.29
N GLU A 86 34.77 22.22 9.54
CA GLU A 86 35.72 21.21 9.07
C GLU A 86 35.42 20.87 7.60
N SER A 87 36.35 21.28 6.75
CA SER A 87 36.47 20.94 5.34
C SER A 87 36.88 19.48 5.18
N LEU A 88 35.95 18.63 4.74
CA LEU A 88 36.23 17.28 4.26
C LEU A 88 36.54 17.33 2.77
N ASN A 89 37.81 17.15 2.44
CA ASN A 89 38.28 16.81 1.10
C ASN A 89 37.74 15.43 0.73
N THR A 90 37.06 15.32 -0.40
CA THR A 90 36.78 14.04 -1.05
C THR A 90 37.39 14.11 -2.44
N GLU A 91 38.55 13.47 -2.59
CA GLU A 91 39.18 13.18 -3.87
C GLU A 91 38.24 12.31 -4.69
N ALA A 92 37.92 12.78 -5.90
CA ALA A 92 37.21 12.03 -6.90
C ALA A 92 38.23 11.23 -7.72
N ASP A 93 38.21 9.91 -7.56
CA ASP A 93 38.87 8.98 -8.47
C ASP A 93 37.87 8.59 -9.57
N PRO A 94 38.20 8.77 -10.87
CA PRO A 94 37.34 8.36 -11.96
C PRO A 94 37.67 6.93 -12.38
N THR A 95 36.75 6.35 -13.15
CA THR A 95 36.93 5.17 -14.02
C THR A 95 36.48 3.84 -13.41
N GLU A 96 35.22 3.47 -13.69
CA GLU A 96 34.93 2.07 -14.02
C GLU A 96 33.92 2.00 -15.17
N VAL A 97 34.40 1.41 -16.26
CA VAL A 97 33.71 1.14 -17.52
C VAL A 97 32.87 -0.12 -17.31
N ILE A 98 31.55 0.00 -17.32
CA ILE A 98 30.65 -1.16 -17.29
C ILE A 98 30.28 -1.54 -18.73
N PRO A 99 30.57 -2.78 -19.17
CA PRO A 99 30.21 -3.24 -20.50
C PRO A 99 28.71 -3.53 -20.62
N LEU A 100 28.11 -2.99 -21.69
CA LEU A 100 26.85 -3.46 -22.25
C LEU A 100 26.97 -4.96 -22.55
N SER A 101 26.03 -5.78 -22.06
CA SER A 101 25.38 -6.88 -22.80
C SER A 101 24.49 -7.70 -21.85
N SER A 102 23.18 -7.70 -22.11
CA SER A 102 22.38 -8.94 -22.07
C SER A 102 21.00 -8.67 -22.63
N GLU A 103 20.76 -9.27 -23.79
CA GLU A 103 19.48 -9.38 -24.44
C GLU A 103 18.52 -10.15 -23.52
N SER A 104 17.50 -9.47 -22.99
CA SER A 104 16.36 -10.15 -22.36
C SER A 104 15.28 -10.36 -23.43
N SER A 105 15.23 -11.60 -23.90
CA SER A 105 14.10 -12.17 -24.63
C SER A 105 12.87 -12.17 -23.72
N PHE A 106 11.95 -11.24 -23.94
CA PHE A 106 10.64 -11.25 -23.30
C PHE A 106 9.72 -12.23 -24.03
N PRO A 107 9.08 -13.19 -23.33
CA PRO A 107 8.11 -14.06 -23.95
C PRO A 107 6.84 -13.30 -24.37
N ALA A 108 6.25 -13.82 -25.44
CA ALA A 108 5.21 -13.22 -26.25
C ALA A 108 3.94 -12.79 -25.49
N ALA A 109 3.49 -11.59 -25.87
CA ALA A 109 2.10 -11.13 -25.98
C ALA A 109 1.01 -12.01 -25.33
N PHE A 110 0.57 -11.59 -24.14
CA PHE A 110 -0.74 -11.96 -23.62
C PHE A 110 -1.83 -11.25 -24.45
N SER A 111 -2.38 -11.97 -25.43
CA SER A 111 -3.51 -11.51 -26.24
C SER A 111 -4.76 -11.40 -25.37
N TYR A 112 -5.12 -10.17 -24.97
CA TYR A 112 -6.43 -9.90 -24.37
C TYR A 112 -7.49 -10.01 -25.47
N ARG A 113 -8.11 -11.18 -25.57
CA ARG A 113 -9.19 -11.48 -26.51
C ARG A 113 -10.53 -11.01 -25.93
N GLY A 114 -10.74 -9.69 -25.92
CA GLY A 114 -12.03 -9.06 -25.65
C GLY A 114 -12.76 -8.79 -26.96
N SER A 115 -13.45 -9.79 -27.52
CA SER A 115 -14.29 -9.62 -28.71
C SER A 115 -15.62 -8.97 -28.34
N TYR A 116 -15.69 -7.64 -28.39
CA TYR A 116 -16.95 -6.91 -28.55
C TYR A 116 -17.04 -6.40 -29.98
N LEU A 117 -17.51 -7.28 -30.87
CA LEU A 117 -18.08 -6.88 -32.15
C LEU A 117 -19.57 -6.61 -31.90
N ASP A 118 -19.92 -5.35 -31.71
CA ASP A 118 -21.28 -4.88 -31.94
C ASP A 118 -21.25 -4.00 -33.20
N THR A 119 -21.75 -4.56 -34.29
CA THR A 119 -21.73 -3.99 -35.63
C THR A 119 -22.99 -3.16 -35.82
N ALA A 120 -23.03 -1.99 -35.18
CA ALA A 120 -24.01 -0.96 -35.53
C ALA A 120 -23.37 -0.03 -36.56
N GLU A 121 -23.75 -0.19 -37.83
CA GLU A 121 -23.43 0.75 -38.90
C GLU A 121 -24.02 2.14 -38.59
N ASN A 122 -23.25 2.94 -37.86
CA ASN A 122 -23.60 4.32 -37.56
C ASN A 122 -23.21 5.18 -38.77
N LYS A 123 -24.16 5.37 -39.68
CA LYS A 123 -24.01 6.22 -40.87
C LYS A 123 -23.88 7.70 -40.46
N GLY A 124 -22.64 8.14 -40.34
CA GLY A 124 -22.13 9.29 -41.09
C GLY A 124 -22.78 10.65 -40.86
N LEU A 125 -22.79 11.13 -39.62
CA LEU A 125 -22.68 12.58 -39.36
C LEU A 125 -21.22 12.85 -39.01
N SER A 126 -20.36 13.07 -40.02
CA SER A 126 -18.99 13.50 -39.79
C SER A 126 -18.98 14.97 -39.40
N TYR A 127 -19.36 15.26 -38.15
CA TYR A 127 -18.95 16.49 -37.50
C TYR A 127 -17.43 16.46 -37.43
N ARG A 128 -16.77 17.10 -38.40
CA ARG A 128 -15.40 17.58 -38.21
C ARG A 128 -15.51 18.71 -37.18
N GLU A 129 -15.62 18.34 -35.91
CA GLU A 129 -15.35 19.30 -34.85
C GLU A 129 -13.92 19.79 -35.07
N ASP A 130 -13.78 21.09 -35.33
CA ASP A 130 -12.52 21.79 -35.20
C ASP A 130 -12.10 21.68 -33.73
N SER A 131 -11.53 20.52 -33.38
CA SER A 131 -11.12 20.19 -32.02
C SER A 131 -9.86 20.98 -31.74
N SER A 132 -10.03 22.24 -31.32
CA SER A 132 -8.93 23.03 -30.77
C SER A 132 -8.17 22.18 -29.74
N ALA A 133 -6.86 22.05 -29.92
CA ALA A 133 -6.00 21.30 -29.00
C ALA A 133 -5.99 21.90 -27.59
N ILE A 134 -6.30 23.21 -27.51
CA ILE A 134 -6.30 23.99 -26.28
C ILE A 134 -7.62 23.75 -25.54
N VAL A 135 -7.50 23.23 -24.33
CA VAL A 135 -8.63 22.90 -23.44
C VAL A 135 -8.36 23.53 -22.08
N ALA A 136 -9.29 24.33 -21.60
CA ALA A 136 -9.30 24.79 -20.20
C ALA A 136 -10.25 23.88 -19.40
N GLN A 137 -9.71 23.16 -18.42
CA GLN A 137 -10.48 22.26 -17.57
C GLN A 137 -9.94 22.30 -16.12
N PRO A 138 -10.77 22.69 -15.12
CA PRO A 138 -10.40 22.57 -13.72
C PRO A 138 -10.31 21.11 -13.27
N VAL A 139 -9.54 20.84 -12.21
CA VAL A 139 -9.62 19.56 -11.47
C VAL A 139 -10.98 19.51 -10.80
N ASP A 140 -11.70 18.42 -11.00
CA ASP A 140 -13.01 18.17 -10.39
C ASP A 140 -13.08 16.76 -9.79
N ASN A 141 -14.06 16.53 -8.92
CA ASN A 141 -14.36 15.20 -8.41
C ASN A 141 -15.41 14.52 -9.30
N LEU A 142 -14.99 13.57 -10.14
CA LEU A 142 -15.91 12.84 -11.02
C LEU A 142 -17.05 12.15 -10.24
N LEU A 143 -16.84 11.80 -8.97
CA LEU A 143 -17.84 11.16 -8.12
C LEU A 143 -18.95 12.11 -7.66
N GLU A 144 -18.72 13.43 -7.69
CA GLU A 144 -19.67 14.45 -7.23
C GLU A 144 -20.39 15.17 -8.39
N MET A 145 -19.85 15.06 -9.61
CA MET A 145 -20.42 15.69 -10.80
C MET A 145 -21.75 15.04 -11.19
N ILE A 146 -22.69 15.82 -11.74
CA ILE A 146 -23.90 15.26 -12.37
C ILE A 146 -23.56 14.62 -13.72
N ARG A 147 -24.39 13.67 -14.18
CA ARG A 147 -24.17 12.94 -15.44
C ARG A 147 -23.87 13.83 -16.64
N GLN A 148 -24.63 14.92 -16.83
CA GLN A 148 -24.44 15.83 -17.96
C GLN A 148 -23.06 16.49 -17.98
N GLN A 149 -22.57 16.90 -16.80
CA GLN A 149 -21.23 17.48 -16.67
C GLN A 149 -20.15 16.44 -16.99
N ARG A 150 -20.33 15.19 -16.51
CA ARG A 150 -19.38 14.11 -16.81
C ARG A 150 -19.36 13.75 -18.29
N GLN A 151 -20.52 13.68 -18.94
CA GLN A 151 -20.61 13.44 -20.38
C GLN A 151 -19.92 14.53 -21.20
N ALA A 152 -20.01 15.80 -20.77
CA ALA A 152 -19.29 16.89 -21.43
C ALA A 152 -17.76 16.73 -21.37
N LEU A 153 -17.21 15.98 -20.41
CA LEU A 153 -15.78 15.67 -20.34
C LEU A 153 -15.31 14.69 -21.43
N LEU A 154 -16.23 13.93 -22.05
CA LEU A 154 -15.94 13.00 -23.14
C LEU A 154 -15.99 13.68 -24.52
N THR A 155 -15.73 14.99 -24.57
CA THR A 155 -15.70 15.79 -25.80
C THR A 155 -14.33 16.44 -26.02
N GLY A 156 -14.06 16.86 -27.26
CA GLY A 156 -12.83 17.57 -27.61
C GLY A 156 -11.63 16.65 -27.94
N PRO A 157 -10.40 17.19 -27.91
CA PRO A 157 -9.24 16.46 -28.38
C PRO A 157 -8.90 15.26 -27.49
N GLN A 158 -8.44 14.19 -28.12
CA GLN A 158 -7.88 13.03 -27.45
C GLN A 158 -6.36 13.19 -27.34
N ILE A 159 -5.81 12.76 -26.20
CA ILE A 159 -4.38 12.72 -25.94
C ILE A 159 -3.86 11.29 -26.04
N SER A 160 -2.54 11.19 -26.21
CA SER A 160 -1.81 9.93 -26.08
C SER A 160 -0.82 10.03 -24.93
N ILE A 161 -0.69 8.96 -24.16
CA ILE A 161 0.29 8.86 -23.08
C ILE A 161 1.31 7.79 -23.44
N ARG A 162 2.59 8.18 -23.53
CA ARG A 162 3.70 7.27 -23.84
C ARG A 162 4.41 6.82 -22.57
N ILE A 163 4.63 5.50 -22.49
CA ILE A 163 5.33 4.82 -21.39
C ILE A 163 6.36 3.90 -22.02
N GLY A 164 7.63 4.33 -22.02
CA GLY A 164 8.67 3.69 -22.83
C GLY A 164 8.28 3.67 -24.31
N ASN A 165 8.21 2.46 -24.90
CA ASN A 165 7.86 2.27 -26.31
C ASN A 165 6.36 2.05 -26.55
N THR A 166 5.56 1.99 -25.48
CA THR A 166 4.12 1.75 -25.58
C THR A 166 3.36 3.07 -25.49
N SER A 167 2.37 3.26 -26.36
CA SER A 167 1.49 4.43 -26.34
C SER A 167 0.07 4.01 -26.01
N VAL A 168 -0.54 4.68 -25.03
CA VAL A 168 -1.97 4.55 -24.70
C VAL A 168 -2.71 5.71 -25.35
N THR A 169 -3.58 5.42 -26.31
CA THR A 169 -4.34 6.43 -27.08
C THR A 169 -5.80 6.45 -26.66
N GLY A 170 -6.60 7.37 -27.22
CA GLY A 170 -8.05 7.43 -26.99
C GLY A 170 -8.47 8.08 -25.66
N ILE A 171 -7.55 8.76 -24.97
CA ILE A 171 -7.83 9.40 -23.69
C ILE A 171 -8.42 10.80 -23.94
N TYR A 172 -9.62 11.09 -23.45
CA TYR A 172 -10.21 12.42 -23.59
C TYR A 172 -9.46 13.45 -22.72
N LYS A 173 -8.89 14.50 -23.35
CA LYS A 173 -8.05 15.50 -22.65
C LYS A 173 -8.78 16.16 -21.48
N ARG A 174 -10.04 16.56 -21.70
CA ARG A 174 -10.91 17.16 -20.67
C ARG A 174 -11.07 16.21 -19.49
N ALA A 175 -11.49 14.97 -19.73
CA ALA A 175 -11.70 14.00 -18.66
C ALA A 175 -10.41 13.69 -17.88
N ALA A 176 -9.27 13.55 -18.58
CA ALA A 176 -7.97 13.31 -17.95
C ALA A 176 -7.54 14.50 -17.07
N MET A 177 -7.71 15.74 -17.54
CA MET A 177 -7.42 16.95 -16.74
C MET A 177 -8.36 17.09 -15.55
N ALA A 178 -9.66 16.78 -15.70
CA ALA A 178 -10.61 16.83 -14.60
C ALA A 178 -10.27 15.80 -13.51
N ALA A 179 -9.92 14.56 -13.90
CA ALA A 179 -9.66 13.47 -12.98
C ALA A 179 -8.26 13.53 -12.32
N SER A 180 -7.24 13.93 -13.07
CA SER A 180 -5.84 13.89 -12.64
C SER A 180 -5.27 15.29 -12.45
N PRO A 181 -5.04 15.75 -11.20
CA PRO A 181 -4.33 17.01 -10.94
C PRO A 181 -2.96 17.07 -11.60
N PHE A 182 -2.30 15.91 -11.75
CA PHE A 182 -1.00 15.80 -12.39
C PHE A 182 -1.07 16.13 -13.90
N LEU A 183 -1.98 15.47 -14.62
CA LEU A 183 -2.18 15.75 -16.05
C LEU A 183 -2.77 17.15 -16.29
N GLN A 184 -3.64 17.60 -15.41
CA GLN A 184 -4.19 18.96 -15.45
C GLN A 184 -3.08 20.01 -15.44
N ARG A 185 -2.13 19.90 -14.51
CA ARG A 185 -0.99 20.80 -14.43
C ARG A 185 -0.18 20.79 -15.73
N TYR A 186 0.19 19.60 -16.21
CA TYR A 186 0.98 19.45 -17.44
C TYR A 186 0.29 20.09 -18.65
N PHE A 187 -0.97 19.77 -18.91
CA PHE A 187 -1.69 20.31 -20.07
C PHE A 187 -2.12 21.77 -19.91
N SER A 188 -2.13 22.30 -18.69
CA SER A 188 -2.29 23.73 -18.46
C SER A 188 -1.00 24.51 -18.79
N GLU A 189 0.16 23.93 -18.46
CA GLU A 189 1.48 24.48 -18.82
C GLU A 189 1.80 24.29 -20.32
N HIS A 190 1.24 23.26 -20.95
CA HIS A 190 1.44 22.90 -22.36
C HIS A 190 0.10 22.70 -23.09
N PRO A 191 -0.67 23.79 -23.33
CA PRO A 191 -2.04 23.72 -23.81
C PRO A 191 -2.19 23.09 -25.20
N GLU A 192 -1.20 23.23 -26.08
CA GLU A 192 -1.23 22.65 -27.43
C GLU A 192 -0.79 21.19 -27.47
N SER A 193 -0.19 20.67 -26.39
CA SER A 193 0.29 19.29 -26.38
C SER A 193 -0.88 18.31 -26.39
N LEU A 194 -0.76 17.30 -27.26
CA LEU A 194 -1.65 16.14 -27.31
C LEU A 194 -0.95 14.86 -26.83
N GLU A 195 0.30 14.95 -26.41
CA GLU A 195 1.08 13.81 -25.94
C GLU A 195 1.70 14.09 -24.57
N TYR A 196 1.63 13.12 -23.67
CA TYR A 196 2.36 13.15 -22.41
C TYR A 196 3.33 11.96 -22.35
N HIS A 197 4.56 12.19 -21.90
CA HIS A 197 5.59 11.17 -21.81
C HIS A 197 5.95 10.92 -20.35
N PHE A 198 5.72 9.70 -19.87
CA PHE A 198 6.23 9.29 -18.57
C PHE A 198 7.74 9.06 -18.65
N THR A 199 8.48 9.71 -17.74
CA THR A 199 9.93 9.52 -17.62
C THR A 199 10.30 8.14 -17.10
N THR A 200 9.38 7.49 -16.39
CA THR A 200 9.64 6.24 -15.68
C THR A 200 8.92 5.08 -16.36
N SER A 201 9.66 4.09 -16.85
CA SER A 201 9.14 2.87 -17.50
C SER A 201 8.51 1.85 -16.53
N THR A 202 8.19 2.26 -15.32
CA THR A 202 7.78 1.34 -14.25
C THR A 202 6.26 1.20 -14.09
N ILE A 203 5.48 1.96 -14.87
CA ILE A 203 4.02 1.83 -14.89
C ILE A 203 3.64 0.89 -16.02
N ASP A 204 2.74 -0.05 -15.73
CA ASP A 204 2.14 -0.88 -16.77
C ASP A 204 1.18 -0.05 -17.65
N PRO A 205 1.37 0.01 -18.98
CA PRO A 205 0.46 0.69 -19.89
C PRO A 205 -0.99 0.21 -19.82
N SER A 206 -1.23 -1.08 -19.52
CA SER A 206 -2.58 -1.63 -19.41
C SER A 206 -3.37 -1.00 -18.25
N VAL A 207 -2.69 -0.67 -17.15
CA VAL A 207 -3.30 -0.01 -15.99
C VAL A 207 -3.67 1.44 -16.30
N ILE A 208 -2.84 2.12 -17.10
CA ILE A 208 -3.14 3.49 -17.55
C ILE A 208 -4.32 3.49 -18.52
N HIS A 209 -4.39 2.50 -19.42
CA HIS A 209 -5.56 2.30 -20.27
C HIS A 209 -6.82 2.07 -19.44
N PHE A 210 -6.76 1.15 -18.47
CA PHE A 210 -7.89 0.89 -17.56
C PHE A 210 -8.35 2.15 -16.82
N LEU A 211 -7.44 2.92 -16.23
CA LEU A 211 -7.79 4.12 -15.47
C LEU A 211 -8.30 5.27 -16.34
N LEU A 212 -7.62 5.59 -17.44
CA LEU A 212 -7.89 6.81 -18.20
C LEU A 212 -8.80 6.63 -19.41
N VAL A 213 -9.00 5.40 -19.87
CA VAL A 213 -9.87 5.08 -21.00
C VAL A 213 -11.11 4.36 -20.47
N GLU A 214 -10.97 3.16 -19.93
CA GLU A 214 -12.12 2.30 -19.56
C GLU A 214 -12.93 2.91 -18.41
N TRP A 215 -12.32 3.09 -17.23
CA TRP A 215 -13.02 3.57 -16.04
C TRP A 215 -13.59 4.99 -16.22
N ILE A 216 -12.83 5.91 -16.83
CA ILE A 216 -13.33 7.27 -17.11
C ILE A 216 -14.53 7.22 -18.05
N HIS A 217 -14.47 6.43 -19.13
CA HIS A 217 -15.57 6.33 -20.07
C HIS A 217 -16.83 5.76 -19.41
N GLU A 218 -16.68 4.69 -18.62
CA GLU A 218 -17.78 4.09 -17.86
C GLU A 218 -18.38 5.06 -16.84
N THR A 219 -17.54 5.72 -16.05
CA THR A 219 -17.96 6.68 -15.01
C THR A 219 -18.65 7.90 -15.61
N CYS A 220 -18.16 8.40 -16.75
CA CYS A 220 -18.73 9.58 -17.39
C CYS A 220 -20.00 9.27 -18.20
N SER A 221 -20.10 8.07 -18.78
CA SER A 221 -21.28 7.66 -19.57
C SER A 221 -22.42 7.13 -18.69
N GLY A 222 -22.06 6.50 -17.57
CA GLY A 222 -22.98 5.90 -16.61
C GLY A 222 -23.89 6.91 -15.92
N PHE A 223 -25.03 6.43 -15.43
CA PHE A 223 -25.96 7.25 -14.66
C PHE A 223 -25.35 7.68 -13.32
N GLU A 224 -24.76 6.72 -12.58
CA GLU A 224 -24.04 6.95 -11.33
C GLU A 224 -22.52 6.89 -11.56
N ALA A 225 -21.80 7.79 -10.90
CA ALA A 225 -20.35 7.72 -10.83
C ALA A 225 -19.95 6.74 -9.73
N HIS A 226 -18.92 5.94 -9.97
CA HIS A 226 -18.45 4.92 -9.03
C HIS A 226 -16.93 4.99 -8.87
N ALA A 227 -16.45 4.58 -7.69
CA ALA A 227 -15.02 4.41 -7.43
C ALA A 227 -14.41 3.38 -8.39
N VAL A 228 -13.10 3.46 -8.60
CA VAL A 228 -12.38 2.50 -9.44
C VAL A 228 -12.58 1.09 -8.89
N PRO A 229 -13.16 0.16 -9.67
CA PRO A 229 -13.45 -1.17 -9.17
C PRO A 229 -12.15 -1.95 -8.94
N ALA A 230 -12.13 -2.76 -7.89
CA ALA A 230 -11.05 -3.72 -7.65
C ALA A 230 -11.02 -4.77 -8.78
N ARG A 231 -9.81 -5.15 -9.18
CA ARG A 231 -9.50 -6.09 -10.25
C ARG A 231 -9.53 -7.52 -9.72
N ASN A 232 -9.19 -8.46 -10.60
CA ASN A 232 -9.27 -9.89 -10.30
C ASN A 232 -8.04 -10.42 -9.56
N SER A 233 -6.94 -9.68 -9.54
CA SER A 233 -5.68 -10.09 -8.95
C SER A 233 -5.08 -9.00 -8.05
N PHE A 234 -4.35 -9.44 -7.02
CA PHE A 234 -3.63 -8.56 -6.11
C PHE A 234 -2.59 -7.70 -6.85
N GLU A 235 -1.89 -8.29 -7.82
CA GLU A 235 -0.89 -7.59 -8.63
C GLU A 235 -1.50 -6.44 -9.43
N GLU A 236 -2.63 -6.69 -10.13
CA GLU A 236 -3.34 -5.65 -10.88
C GLU A 236 -3.82 -4.52 -9.96
N ASP A 237 -4.40 -4.85 -8.82
CA ASP A 237 -4.86 -3.84 -7.87
C ASP A 237 -3.71 -2.98 -7.32
N VAL A 238 -2.59 -3.61 -6.96
CA VAL A 238 -1.40 -2.89 -6.50
C VAL A 238 -0.83 -1.98 -7.60
N ALA A 239 -0.82 -2.46 -8.85
CA ALA A 239 -0.40 -1.67 -10.00
C ALA A 239 -1.36 -0.49 -10.27
N VAL A 240 -2.67 -0.69 -10.13
CA VAL A 240 -3.69 0.38 -10.18
C VAL A 240 -3.46 1.41 -9.09
N LEU A 241 -3.21 0.99 -7.85
CA LEU A 241 -2.92 1.92 -6.75
C LEU A 241 -1.63 2.71 -6.97
N ARG A 242 -0.60 2.11 -7.56
CA ARG A 242 0.62 2.81 -7.96
C ARG A 242 0.35 3.85 -9.04
N ALA A 243 -0.31 3.47 -10.13
CA ALA A 243 -0.64 4.38 -11.23
C ALA A 243 -1.52 5.54 -10.75
N ALA A 244 -2.54 5.24 -9.93
CA ALA A 244 -3.39 6.25 -9.31
C ALA A 244 -2.60 7.22 -8.44
N HIS A 245 -1.60 6.77 -7.69
CA HIS A 245 -0.74 7.68 -6.93
C HIS A 245 0.08 8.60 -7.82
N MET A 246 0.69 8.07 -8.88
CA MET A 246 1.48 8.87 -9.83
C MET A 246 0.62 9.94 -10.54
N LEU A 247 -0.62 9.59 -10.88
CA LEU A 247 -1.60 10.48 -11.48
C LEU A 247 -2.32 11.40 -10.48
N ARG A 248 -2.05 11.31 -9.17
CA ARG A 248 -2.78 12.04 -8.10
C ARG A 248 -4.29 11.75 -8.09
N MET A 249 -4.66 10.52 -8.44
CA MET A 249 -6.03 9.99 -8.55
C MET A 249 -6.43 9.09 -7.38
N GLU A 250 -5.74 9.17 -6.23
CA GLU A 250 -5.91 8.22 -5.12
C GLU A 250 -7.29 8.27 -4.46
N ARG A 251 -8.04 9.36 -4.68
CA ARG A 251 -9.42 9.50 -4.18
C ARG A 251 -10.36 8.48 -4.81
N TYR A 252 -10.14 8.13 -6.07
CA TYR A 252 -10.99 7.21 -6.82
C TYR A 252 -10.71 5.74 -6.48
N CYS A 253 -9.56 5.44 -5.88
CA CYS A 253 -9.18 4.10 -5.43
C CYS A 253 -9.19 3.96 -3.90
N ALA A 254 -10.00 4.77 -3.20
CA ALA A 254 -10.00 4.83 -1.75
C ALA A 254 -10.40 3.49 -1.10
N ASP A 255 -11.40 2.81 -1.67
CA ASP A 255 -11.95 1.56 -1.15
C ASP A 255 -10.95 0.41 -1.27
N THR A 256 -10.43 0.16 -2.48
CA THR A 256 -9.38 -0.84 -2.75
C THR A 256 -8.16 -0.61 -1.87
N ARG A 257 -7.73 0.65 -1.72
CA ARG A 257 -6.61 1.00 -0.84
C ARG A 257 -6.92 0.70 0.63
N ALA A 258 -8.13 1.00 1.11
CA ALA A 258 -8.52 0.74 2.49
C ALA A 258 -8.57 -0.77 2.77
N GLU A 259 -9.10 -1.56 1.84
CA GLU A 259 -9.12 -3.02 1.91
C GLU A 259 -7.70 -3.59 2.07
N TYR A 260 -6.77 -3.21 1.18
CA TYR A 260 -5.40 -3.73 1.26
C TYR A 260 -4.60 -3.21 2.45
N LEU A 261 -4.85 -1.97 2.90
CA LEU A 261 -4.26 -1.49 4.15
C LEU A 261 -4.73 -2.30 5.36
N ASN A 262 -6.00 -2.71 5.39
CA ASN A 262 -6.53 -3.56 6.46
C ASN A 262 -5.97 -4.99 6.37
N TYR A 263 -5.90 -5.55 5.16
CA TYR A 263 -5.26 -6.85 4.89
C TYR A 263 -3.82 -6.87 5.40
N LEU A 264 -2.97 -5.95 4.93
CA LEU A 264 -1.55 -5.89 5.31
C LEU A 264 -1.30 -5.57 6.78
N LYS A 265 -2.30 -5.01 7.48
CA LYS A 265 -2.23 -4.73 8.92
C LYS A 265 -2.53 -5.96 9.77
N THR A 266 -3.36 -6.88 9.29
CA THR A 266 -3.96 -7.96 10.09
C THR A 266 -3.53 -9.35 9.65
N CYS A 267 -3.21 -9.53 8.38
CA CYS A 267 -2.79 -10.79 7.79
C CYS A 267 -1.29 -10.80 7.48
N LEU A 268 -0.70 -11.99 7.42
CA LEU A 268 0.65 -12.20 6.90
C LEU A 268 0.56 -12.35 5.38
N PRO A 269 1.09 -11.41 4.58
CA PRO A 269 1.08 -11.54 3.12
C PRO A 269 1.99 -12.67 2.64
N SER A 270 1.71 -13.23 1.46
CA SER A 270 2.60 -14.23 0.84
C SER A 270 3.90 -13.59 0.34
N TYR A 271 4.94 -14.40 0.11
CA TYR A 271 6.21 -13.89 -0.44
C TYR A 271 6.05 -13.22 -1.80
N GLU A 272 5.19 -13.78 -2.65
CA GLU A 272 4.83 -13.16 -3.93
C GLU A 272 4.17 -11.78 -3.75
N GLU A 273 3.21 -11.66 -2.83
CA GLU A 273 2.55 -10.38 -2.53
C GLU A 273 3.52 -9.33 -1.98
N ILE A 274 4.47 -9.76 -1.14
CA ILE A 274 5.52 -8.88 -0.60
C ILE A 274 6.40 -8.35 -1.75
N ALA A 275 6.85 -9.24 -2.64
CA ALA A 275 7.65 -8.86 -3.81
C ALA A 275 6.89 -7.93 -4.76
N ILE A 276 5.59 -8.17 -4.97
CA ILE A 276 4.70 -7.30 -5.77
C ILE A 276 4.63 -5.90 -5.18
N ILE A 277 4.45 -5.76 -3.87
CA ILE A 277 4.41 -4.45 -3.21
C ILE A 277 5.77 -3.75 -3.33
N GLU A 278 6.88 -4.46 -3.11
CA GLU A 278 8.22 -3.87 -3.19
C GLU A 278 8.53 -3.35 -4.59
N LYS A 279 8.24 -4.14 -5.62
CA LYS A 279 8.40 -3.80 -7.04
C LYS A 279 7.55 -2.58 -7.43
N ASN A 280 6.32 -2.50 -6.92
CA ASN A 280 5.40 -1.43 -7.25
C ASN A 280 5.64 -0.12 -6.49
N PHE A 281 6.23 -0.19 -5.30
CA PHE A 281 6.48 0.98 -4.46
C PHE A 281 7.96 1.09 -4.09
N PRO A 282 8.84 1.47 -5.05
CA PRO A 282 10.28 1.58 -4.83
C PRO A 282 10.67 2.66 -3.81
N GLY A 283 9.75 3.59 -3.47
CA GLY A 283 9.98 4.63 -2.48
C GLY A 283 9.25 4.39 -1.15
N ASP A 284 9.83 4.94 -0.08
CA ASP A 284 9.28 4.86 1.28
C ASP A 284 8.11 5.84 1.54
N TRP A 285 7.52 6.39 0.49
CA TRP A 285 6.34 7.24 0.59
C TRP A 285 5.04 6.42 0.65
N SER A 286 5.04 5.18 0.16
CA SER A 286 3.83 4.35 0.09
C SER A 286 3.34 3.93 1.48
N ARG A 287 2.05 4.14 1.74
CA ARG A 287 1.41 3.71 2.99
C ARG A 287 1.29 2.19 3.07
N LEU A 288 1.07 1.52 1.93
CA LEU A 288 1.00 0.05 1.86
C LEU A 288 2.34 -0.56 2.29
N TRP A 289 3.44 -0.07 1.72
CA TRP A 289 4.80 -0.48 2.09
C TRP A 289 5.06 -0.33 3.58
N LYS A 290 4.81 0.85 4.16
CA LYS A 290 5.03 1.11 5.60
C LYS A 290 4.22 0.19 6.51
N VAL A 291 2.94 -0.06 6.16
CA VAL A 291 2.06 -0.94 6.95
C VAL A 291 2.54 -2.38 6.88
N MET A 292 2.89 -2.85 5.68
CA MET A 292 3.43 -4.20 5.45
C MET A 292 4.71 -4.42 6.25
N VAL A 293 5.72 -3.56 6.09
CA VAL A 293 7.01 -3.66 6.80
C VAL A 293 6.80 -3.70 8.32
N LYS A 294 5.96 -2.79 8.85
CA LYS A 294 5.66 -2.74 10.27
C LYS A 294 4.98 -4.01 10.78
N ASN A 295 4.03 -4.57 10.01
CA ASN A 295 3.36 -5.81 10.36
C ASN A 295 4.34 -7.00 10.32
N LEU A 296 5.13 -7.15 9.26
CA LEU A 296 6.15 -8.20 9.14
C LEU A 296 7.16 -8.16 10.31
N SER A 297 7.65 -6.98 10.66
CA SER A 297 8.52 -6.77 11.83
C SER A 297 7.83 -7.17 13.14
N TYR A 298 6.55 -6.83 13.30
CA TYR A 298 5.78 -7.23 14.47
C TYR A 298 5.61 -8.76 14.54
N GLN A 299 5.28 -9.42 13.42
CA GLN A 299 5.15 -10.88 13.35
C GLN A 299 6.49 -11.58 13.62
N ARG A 300 7.61 -11.07 13.09
CA ARG A 300 8.97 -11.55 13.37
C ARG A 300 9.30 -11.43 14.86
N PHE A 301 9.07 -10.26 15.45
CA PHE A 301 9.30 -10.02 16.88
C PHE A 301 8.47 -10.96 17.78
N LYS A 302 7.26 -11.32 17.34
CA LYS A 302 6.38 -12.26 18.03
C LYS A 302 6.65 -13.74 17.72
N LYS A 303 7.59 -14.04 16.83
CA LYS A 303 7.89 -15.40 16.34
C LYS A 303 6.65 -16.06 15.73
N CYS A 304 5.82 -15.28 15.04
CA CYS A 304 4.58 -15.73 14.39
C CYS A 304 4.76 -16.01 12.88
N ILE A 305 5.97 -15.91 12.36
CA ILE A 305 6.29 -16.30 10.99
C ILE A 305 6.40 -17.84 10.95
N PRO A 306 5.63 -18.54 10.09
CA PRO A 306 5.60 -20.00 10.07
C PRO A 306 6.95 -20.67 9.78
N ASP A 307 7.73 -20.05 8.90
CA ASP A 307 8.92 -20.58 8.22
C ASP A 307 10.09 -19.59 8.30
N PRO A 308 10.66 -19.37 9.50
CA PRO A 308 11.63 -18.30 9.74
C PRO A 308 12.92 -18.43 8.93
N GLU A 309 13.34 -19.65 8.59
CA GLU A 309 14.55 -19.91 7.79
C GLU A 309 14.38 -19.52 6.32
N GLU A 310 13.21 -19.84 5.73
CA GLU A 310 12.87 -19.46 4.37
C GLU A 310 12.65 -17.94 4.28
N PHE A 311 12.02 -17.35 5.29
CA PHE A 311 11.86 -15.92 5.39
C PHE A 311 13.19 -15.16 5.45
N GLU A 312 14.20 -15.65 6.17
CA GLU A 312 15.51 -14.98 6.21
C GLU A 312 16.23 -15.06 4.86
N LYS A 313 16.14 -16.19 4.14
CA LYS A 313 16.66 -16.31 2.77
C LYS A 313 15.96 -15.33 1.83
N PHE A 314 14.63 -15.22 1.92
CA PHE A 314 13.86 -14.24 1.18
C PHE A 314 14.32 -12.80 1.49
N LEU A 315 14.64 -12.48 2.75
CA LEU A 315 15.18 -11.16 3.10
C LEU A 315 16.58 -10.88 2.53
N GLU A 316 17.39 -11.90 2.29
CA GLU A 316 18.69 -11.76 1.62
C GLU A 316 18.52 -11.36 0.14
N GLU A 317 17.50 -11.90 -0.52
CA GLU A 317 17.13 -11.55 -1.90
C GLU A 317 16.46 -10.17 -2.01
N HIS A 318 15.93 -9.66 -0.89
CA HIS A 318 15.21 -8.38 -0.82
C HIS A 318 15.87 -7.39 0.17
N PRO A 319 17.05 -6.80 -0.16
CA PRO A 319 17.83 -5.96 0.75
C PRO A 319 17.08 -4.73 1.27
N ARG A 320 16.22 -4.14 0.44
CA ARG A 320 15.44 -2.96 0.82
C ARG A 320 14.37 -3.31 1.86
N LEU A 321 13.65 -4.42 1.66
CA LEU A 321 12.76 -4.96 2.68
C LEU A 321 13.50 -5.27 3.99
N LYS A 322 14.67 -5.93 3.91
CA LYS A 322 15.52 -6.24 5.07
C LYS A 322 15.88 -4.99 5.87
N LYS A 323 16.34 -3.94 5.20
CA LYS A 323 16.65 -2.63 5.81
C LYS A 323 15.42 -1.99 6.45
N GLY A 324 14.28 -2.01 5.76
CA GLY A 324 13.01 -1.48 6.28
C GLY A 324 12.58 -2.19 7.56
N MET A 325 12.70 -3.52 7.60
CA MET A 325 12.36 -4.32 8.78
C MET A 325 13.34 -4.12 9.93
N GLN A 326 14.64 -3.95 9.68
CA GLN A 326 15.62 -3.64 10.73
C GLN A 326 15.26 -2.34 11.46
N ALA A 327 14.96 -1.27 10.72
CA ALA A 327 14.55 0.01 11.30
C ALA A 327 13.25 -0.11 12.11
N ALA A 328 12.29 -0.91 11.62
CA ALA A 328 11.04 -1.17 12.34
C ALA A 328 11.26 -2.02 13.61
N ASP A 329 12.17 -2.98 13.59
CA ASP A 329 12.53 -3.82 14.74
C ASP A 329 13.21 -3.01 15.84
N GLU A 330 14.13 -2.12 15.51
CA GLU A 330 14.75 -1.19 16.46
C GLU A 330 13.68 -0.33 17.17
N ALA A 331 12.71 0.18 16.41
CA ALA A 331 11.60 0.94 16.95
C ALA A 331 10.68 0.10 17.87
N LEU A 332 10.46 -1.19 17.55
CA LEU A 332 9.71 -2.13 18.38
C LEU A 332 10.48 -2.47 19.67
N ALA A 333 11.79 -2.73 19.58
CA ALA A 333 12.65 -3.02 20.72
C ALA A 333 12.69 -1.83 21.71
N ARG A 334 12.82 -0.61 21.19
CA ARG A 334 12.75 0.62 22.01
C ARG A 334 11.42 0.75 22.74
N LYS A 335 10.29 0.58 22.02
CA LYS A 335 8.94 0.61 22.63
C LYS A 335 8.72 -0.50 23.66
N ALA A 336 9.30 -1.69 23.43
CA ALA A 336 9.21 -2.80 24.38
C ALA A 336 9.97 -2.48 25.67
N LYS A 337 11.16 -1.88 25.57
CA LYS A 337 11.95 -1.41 26.72
C LYS A 337 11.20 -0.32 27.50
N GLU A 338 10.73 0.73 26.83
CA GLU A 338 9.95 1.81 27.45
C GLU A 338 8.72 1.28 28.21
N ARG A 339 7.99 0.32 27.62
CA ARG A 339 6.84 -0.33 28.28
C ARG A 339 7.26 -1.15 29.49
N ARG A 340 8.40 -1.85 29.43
CA ARG A 340 8.92 -2.61 30.57
C ARG A 340 9.28 -1.67 31.73
N ASP A 341 10.01 -0.61 31.45
CA ASP A 341 10.45 0.37 32.44
C ASP A 341 9.24 1.09 33.07
N TYR A 342 8.25 1.45 32.26
CA TYR A 342 6.99 2.03 32.74
C TYR A 342 6.24 1.07 33.68
N ARG A 343 6.09 -0.21 33.29
CA ARG A 343 5.43 -1.22 34.13
C ARG A 343 6.18 -1.46 35.43
N GLU A 344 7.51 -1.44 35.39
CA GLU A 344 8.33 -1.59 36.59
C GLU A 344 8.15 -0.40 37.54
N LYS A 345 8.15 0.83 37.01
CA LYS A 345 7.88 2.03 37.80
C LYS A 345 6.49 1.98 38.46
N GLN A 346 5.47 1.59 37.70
CA GLN A 346 4.12 1.38 38.23
C GLN A 346 4.08 0.33 39.35
N ARG A 347 4.80 -0.79 39.19
CA ARG A 347 4.90 -1.81 40.24
C ARG A 347 5.61 -1.30 41.49
N ARG A 348 6.66 -0.48 41.35
CA ARG A 348 7.36 0.13 42.49
C ARG A 348 6.44 1.09 43.24
N GLN A 349 5.77 1.98 42.51
CA GLN A 349 4.80 2.92 43.09
C GLN A 349 3.65 2.20 43.81
N ARG A 350 3.10 1.13 43.21
CA ARG A 350 2.05 0.32 43.87
C ARG A 350 2.56 -0.37 45.14
N LYS A 351 3.80 -0.88 45.14
CA LYS A 351 4.41 -1.50 46.32
C LYS A 351 4.67 -0.48 47.44
N GLU A 352 5.26 0.66 47.10
CA GLU A 352 5.51 1.76 48.04
C GLU A 352 4.20 2.26 48.66
N LYS A 353 3.16 2.44 47.84
CA LYS A 353 1.83 2.83 48.32
C LYS A 353 1.23 1.79 49.26
N HIS A 354 1.25 0.51 48.89
CA HIS A 354 0.73 -0.57 49.73
C HIS A 354 1.53 -0.72 51.03
N GLU A 355 2.86 -0.52 51.00
CA GLU A 355 3.69 -0.54 52.21
C GLU A 355 3.39 0.64 53.14
N ALA A 356 3.18 1.83 52.59
CA ALA A 356 2.73 3.00 53.35
C ALA A 356 1.34 2.78 53.97
N GLU A 357 0.36 2.29 53.20
CA GLU A 357 -0.98 1.95 53.68
C GLU A 357 -0.93 0.88 54.80
N ARG A 358 -0.04 -0.11 54.68
CA ARG A 358 0.16 -1.14 55.72
C ARG A 358 0.74 -0.55 57.00
N LEU A 359 1.70 0.38 56.89
CA LEU A 359 2.29 1.07 58.05
C LEU A 359 1.28 2.00 58.74
N GLU A 360 0.39 2.64 57.99
CA GLU A 360 -0.70 3.45 58.54
C GLU A 360 -1.75 2.61 59.25
N HIS A 361 -2.10 1.43 58.69
CA HIS A 361 -3.14 0.57 59.28
C HIS A 361 -2.68 -0.21 60.52
N ASN A 362 -1.37 -0.49 60.65
CA ASN A 362 -0.82 -1.23 61.78
C ASN A 362 0.23 -0.40 62.58
N PRO A 363 -0.19 0.64 63.32
CA PRO A 363 0.73 1.53 64.03
C PRO A 363 1.52 0.81 65.14
N HIS A 364 0.99 -0.29 65.69
CA HIS A 364 1.69 -1.11 66.68
C HIS A 364 2.91 -1.84 66.09
N GLU A 365 2.81 -2.30 64.85
CA GLU A 365 3.92 -2.95 64.13
C GLU A 365 5.02 -1.93 63.76
N SER A 366 4.61 -0.72 63.38
CA SER A 366 5.50 0.44 63.20
C SER A 366 6.27 0.78 64.49
N ALA A 367 5.59 0.93 65.62
CA ALA A 367 6.20 1.23 66.91
C ALA A 367 7.17 0.12 67.38
N ALA A 368 6.81 -1.15 67.16
CA ALA A 368 7.66 -2.29 67.50
C ALA A 368 8.93 -2.36 66.63
N ALA A 369 8.85 -2.02 65.34
CA ALA A 369 10.00 -1.97 64.45
C ALA A 369 10.97 -0.85 64.84
N GLU A 370 10.45 0.33 65.22
CA GLU A 370 11.27 1.45 65.68
C GLU A 370 11.99 1.13 67.00
N LEU A 371 11.30 0.47 67.94
CA LEU A 371 11.90 0.03 69.21
C LEU A 371 13.04 -0.98 68.98
N LYS A 372 12.86 -1.96 68.08
CA LYS A 372 13.92 -2.92 67.73
C LYS A 372 15.14 -2.22 67.12
N LYS A 373 14.94 -1.20 66.29
CA LYS A 373 16.04 -0.40 65.70
C LYS A 373 16.82 0.35 66.77
N LYS A 374 16.13 0.97 67.75
CA LYS A 374 16.76 1.64 68.90
C LYS A 374 17.57 0.68 69.76
N ILE A 375 17.02 -0.50 70.07
CA ILE A 375 17.76 -1.54 70.84
C ILE A 375 19.02 -1.96 70.09
N ARG A 376 18.95 -2.20 68.77
CA ARG A 376 20.11 -2.62 67.98
C ARG A 376 21.21 -1.56 67.95
N ALA A 377 20.83 -0.29 67.86
CA ALA A 377 21.77 0.83 67.88
C ALA A 377 22.46 1.04 69.25
N LEU A 378 21.83 0.63 70.35
CA LEU A 378 22.42 0.71 71.70
C LEU A 378 23.38 -0.45 72.02
N VAL A 379 23.23 -1.57 71.31
CA VAL A 379 24.07 -2.77 71.47
C VAL A 379 25.29 -2.75 70.55
N SER A 380 25.30 -1.84 69.57
CA SER A 380 26.44 -1.56 68.69
C SER A 380 27.33 -0.50 69.31
#